data_AF-F4HLJ0-F1
#
_entry.id   AF-F4HLJ0-F1
#
_cell.length_a   1.000
_cell.length_b   1.000
_cell.length_c   1.000
_cell.angle_alpha   90.00
_cell.angle_beta   90.00
_cell.angle_gamma   90.00
#
_symmetry.space_group_name_H-M   'P 1'
#
loop_
_entity.id
_entity.type
_entity.pdbx_description
1 polymer ?
#
loop_
_entity_poly.entity_id
_entity_poly.type
_entity_poly.pdbx_seq_one_letter_code
_entity_poly.pdbx_strand_id
1 'polypeptide(L)'
;MTIKVEKGKVEISRELSELDKFVLGVVNIIERYTNYVIVGGYVTIIFGRPRGTEDVDIIIERISENKFAEMCKAFLREGFEFLNPEDCRGLYEMLKDNMGIRLARKSEVIPNAEIKFPKDYLHEEALRKRIIVKLGNERLYISPIELQIAYKLYLGSDKDIEDAFFLYELFKDHIDRGALNEYAKKLGVEIPF
;
A
#
# COMPACT_ATOMS: atom_id res chain seq x y z
N MET A 1 15.20 14.00 -7.32
CA MET A 1 14.15 13.74 -6.33
C MET A 1 14.64 14.22 -4.98
N THR A 2 13.81 14.88 -4.19
CA THR A 2 14.14 15.31 -2.82
C THR A 2 13.12 14.72 -1.86
N ILE A 3 13.57 14.23 -0.69
CA ILE A 3 12.72 13.71 0.38
C ILE A 3 12.92 14.56 1.62
N LYS A 4 11.82 14.96 2.26
CA LYS A 4 11.81 15.53 3.61
C LYS A 4 10.98 14.66 4.52
N VAL A 5 11.49 14.36 5.69
CA VAL A 5 10.81 13.53 6.70
C VAL A 5 10.54 14.37 7.93
N GLU A 6 9.28 14.45 8.32
CA GLU A 6 8.82 15.10 9.54
C GLU A 6 7.87 14.13 10.22
N LYS A 7 7.96 13.93 11.55
CA LYS A 7 7.22 12.89 12.30
C LYS A 7 5.84 12.51 11.70
N GLY A 8 5.74 11.32 11.11
CA GLY A 8 4.51 10.77 10.53
C GLY A 8 4.14 11.26 9.11
N LYS A 9 4.99 12.08 8.50
CA LYS A 9 4.81 12.68 7.18
C LYS A 9 6.10 12.62 6.37
N VAL A 10 5.99 12.18 5.13
CA VAL A 10 7.08 12.24 4.15
C VAL A 10 6.65 13.14 3.00
N GLU A 11 7.53 14.03 2.56
CA GLU A 11 7.28 14.91 1.43
C GLU A 11 8.30 14.63 0.34
N ILE A 12 7.80 14.30 -0.86
CA ILE A 12 8.64 13.93 -1.99
C ILE A 12 8.45 14.96 -3.10
N SER A 13 9.56 15.52 -3.59
CA SER A 13 9.60 16.42 -4.73
C SER A 13 10.19 15.69 -5.95
N ARG A 14 9.31 15.27 -6.85
CA ARG A 14 9.60 14.74 -8.20
C ARG A 14 8.33 14.77 -9.06
N GLU A 15 8.49 14.58 -10.37
CA GLU A 15 7.35 14.34 -11.26
C GLU A 15 6.66 13.02 -10.92
N LEU A 16 5.33 13.01 -11.07
CA LEU A 16 4.51 11.81 -10.91
C LEU A 16 4.74 10.88 -12.10
N SER A 17 5.11 9.63 -11.81
CA SER A 17 5.13 8.56 -12.80
C SER A 17 3.71 8.13 -13.18
N GLU A 18 3.56 7.38 -14.27
CA GLU A 18 2.26 6.78 -14.62
C GLU A 18 1.73 5.85 -13.53
N LEU A 19 2.62 5.15 -12.82
CA LEU A 19 2.23 4.34 -11.67
C LEU A 19 1.69 5.21 -10.53
N ASP A 20 2.31 6.36 -10.23
CA ASP A 20 1.78 7.27 -9.21
C ASP A 20 0.41 7.81 -9.59
N LYS A 21 0.22 8.21 -10.85
CA LYS A 21 -1.08 8.68 -11.36
C LYS A 21 -2.15 7.58 -11.30
N PHE A 22 -1.76 6.33 -11.57
CA PHE A 22 -2.63 5.18 -11.38
C PHE A 22 -3.03 5.00 -9.91
N VAL A 23 -2.05 4.95 -9.00
CA VAL A 23 -2.28 4.77 -7.57
C VAL A 23 -3.14 5.89 -7.00
N LEU A 24 -2.84 7.15 -7.33
CA LEU A 24 -3.64 8.31 -6.93
C LEU A 24 -5.09 8.20 -7.42
N GLY A 25 -5.30 7.78 -8.67
CA GLY A 25 -6.64 7.52 -9.21
C GLY A 25 -7.42 6.47 -8.41
N VAL A 26 -6.76 5.39 -7.99
CA VAL A 26 -7.38 4.34 -7.18
C VAL A 26 -7.70 4.84 -5.77
N VAL A 27 -6.71 5.40 -5.07
CA VAL A 27 -6.85 5.75 -3.66
C VAL A 27 -7.75 6.95 -3.42
N ASN A 28 -7.83 7.89 -4.38
CA ASN A 28 -8.76 9.03 -4.33
C ASN A 28 -10.22 8.57 -4.41
N ILE A 29 -10.50 7.37 -4.94
CA ILE A 29 -11.83 6.75 -4.88
C ILE A 29 -12.01 6.08 -3.51
N ILE A 30 -11.05 5.25 -3.09
CA ILE A 30 -11.11 4.50 -1.82
C ILE A 30 -11.34 5.45 -0.63
N GLU A 31 -10.60 6.56 -0.56
CA GLU A 31 -10.63 7.47 0.59
C GLU A 31 -11.98 8.13 0.84
N ARG A 32 -12.87 8.15 -0.16
CA ARG A 32 -14.26 8.65 -0.02
C ARG A 32 -15.13 7.69 0.79
N TYR A 33 -14.75 6.42 0.85
CA TYR A 33 -15.54 5.34 1.45
C TYR A 33 -14.86 4.73 2.67
N THR A 34 -13.55 4.70 2.74
CA THR A 34 -12.85 4.02 3.84
C THR A 34 -11.41 4.48 3.99
N ASN A 35 -10.85 4.25 5.16
CA ASN A 35 -9.42 4.39 5.34
C ASN A 35 -8.69 3.27 4.60
N TYR A 36 -7.52 3.60 4.08
CA TYR A 36 -6.64 2.67 3.41
C TYR A 36 -5.19 2.88 3.82
N VAL A 37 -4.36 1.90 3.47
CA VAL A 37 -2.92 1.97 3.54
C VAL A 37 -2.32 1.18 2.37
N ILE A 38 -1.35 1.76 1.68
CA ILE A 38 -0.58 1.07 0.65
C ILE A 38 0.58 0.31 1.30
N VAL A 39 0.80 -0.92 0.87
CA VAL A 39 1.88 -1.80 1.33
C VAL A 39 2.67 -2.35 0.14
N GLY A 40 3.69 -3.15 0.40
CA GLY A 40 4.35 -3.95 -0.64
C GLY A 40 5.30 -3.15 -1.52
N GLY A 41 5.32 -3.47 -2.82
CA GLY A 41 6.34 -2.97 -3.75
C GLY A 41 6.24 -1.48 -4.06
N TYR A 42 5.03 -0.92 -4.12
CA TYR A 42 4.85 0.50 -4.44
C TYR A 42 5.50 1.41 -3.39
N VAL A 43 5.56 0.97 -2.12
CA VAL A 43 6.19 1.73 -1.04
C VAL A 43 7.68 1.95 -1.29
N THR A 44 8.41 1.05 -1.94
CA THR A 44 9.82 1.31 -2.29
C THR A 44 9.96 2.09 -3.59
N ILE A 45 9.06 1.87 -4.55
CA ILE A 45 9.05 2.56 -5.84
C ILE A 45 8.80 4.06 -5.67
N ILE A 46 7.85 4.45 -4.82
CA ILE A 46 7.52 5.86 -4.58
C ILE A 46 8.74 6.65 -4.08
N PHE A 47 9.62 5.97 -3.33
CA PHE A 47 10.88 6.50 -2.80
C PHE A 47 12.07 6.39 -3.76
N GLY A 48 11.86 6.02 -5.02
CA GLY A 48 12.88 6.07 -6.07
C GLY A 48 13.68 4.78 -6.26
N ARG A 49 13.25 3.66 -5.68
CA ARG A 49 13.88 2.37 -5.98
C ARG A 49 13.54 1.93 -7.41
N PRO A 50 14.54 1.66 -8.28
CA PRO A 50 14.29 1.23 -9.65
C PRO A 50 13.87 -0.24 -9.69
N ARG A 51 12.57 -0.51 -9.54
CA ARG A 51 11.96 -1.83 -9.80
C ARG A 51 10.58 -1.72 -10.44
N GLY A 52 10.23 -2.72 -11.22
CA GLY A 52 8.85 -2.94 -11.66
C GLY A 52 7.97 -3.56 -10.59
N THR A 53 6.68 -3.30 -10.70
CA THR A 53 5.58 -4.00 -10.03
C THR A 53 4.41 -4.05 -11.00
N GLU A 54 3.73 -5.19 -11.10
CA GLU A 54 2.53 -5.31 -11.92
C GLU A 54 1.30 -4.84 -11.14
N ASP A 55 1.33 -5.05 -9.83
CA ASP A 55 0.26 -4.77 -8.89
C ASP A 55 0.70 -3.85 -7.74
N VAL A 56 -0.27 -3.15 -7.16
CA VAL A 56 -0.16 -2.30 -5.97
C VAL A 56 -1.07 -2.85 -4.89
N ASP A 57 -0.48 -3.32 -3.79
CA ASP A 57 -1.23 -3.83 -2.64
C ASP A 57 -1.82 -2.69 -1.80
N ILE A 58 -3.14 -2.74 -1.61
CA ILE A 58 -3.87 -1.78 -0.79
C ILE A 58 -4.70 -2.53 0.24
N ILE A 59 -4.47 -2.23 1.51
CA ILE A 59 -5.34 -2.70 2.60
C ILE A 59 -6.35 -1.60 2.88
N ILE A 60 -7.62 -1.95 2.95
CA ILE A 60 -8.71 -1.04 3.33
C ILE A 60 -9.34 -1.47 4.65
N GLU A 61 -9.76 -0.52 5.49
CA GLU A 61 -10.56 -0.83 6.67
C GLU A 61 -11.82 -1.60 6.27
N ARG A 62 -12.23 -2.56 7.09
CA ARG A 62 -13.43 -3.38 6.85
C ARG A 62 -14.66 -2.47 6.78
N ILE A 63 -15.42 -2.60 5.70
CA ILE A 63 -16.66 -1.86 5.46
C ILE A 63 -17.84 -2.81 5.24
N SER A 64 -19.06 -2.30 5.46
CA SER A 64 -20.28 -3.04 5.15
C SER A 64 -20.43 -3.31 3.64
N GLU A 65 -21.19 -4.35 3.29
CA GLU A 65 -21.52 -4.71 1.91
C GLU A 65 -22.11 -3.52 1.14
N ASN A 66 -23.04 -2.79 1.75
CA ASN A 66 -23.67 -1.62 1.14
C ASN A 66 -22.64 -0.54 0.78
N LYS A 67 -21.73 -0.23 1.71
CA LYS A 67 -20.68 0.76 1.49
C LYS A 67 -19.68 0.29 0.43
N PHE A 68 -19.36 -1.01 0.42
CA PHE A 68 -18.52 -1.59 -0.63
C PHE A 68 -19.21 -1.51 -2.01
N ALA A 69 -20.51 -1.79 -2.09
CA ALA A 69 -21.26 -1.72 -3.33
C ALA A 69 -21.27 -0.29 -3.91
N GLU A 70 -21.33 0.75 -3.08
CA GLU A 70 -21.19 2.13 -3.51
C GLU A 70 -19.79 2.42 -4.07
N MET A 71 -18.74 1.97 -3.37
CA MET A 71 -17.35 2.10 -3.80
C MET A 71 -17.09 1.35 -5.12
N CYS A 72 -17.56 0.11 -5.24
CA CYS A 72 -17.48 -0.71 -6.45
C CYS A 72 -18.10 0.02 -7.65
N LYS A 73 -19.32 0.56 -7.48
CA LYS A 73 -19.98 1.35 -8.53
C LYS A 73 -19.22 2.64 -8.86
N ALA A 74 -18.55 3.26 -7.90
CA ALA A 74 -17.73 4.45 -8.13
C ALA A 74 -16.52 4.13 -9.02
N PHE A 75 -15.79 3.04 -8.74
CA PHE A 75 -14.72 2.55 -9.60
C PHE A 75 -15.18 2.36 -11.05
N LEU A 76 -16.30 1.66 -11.26
CA LEU A 76 -16.84 1.42 -12.60
C LEU A 76 -17.19 2.72 -13.35
N ARG A 77 -17.76 3.71 -12.65
CA ARG A 77 -18.08 5.03 -13.24
C ARG A 77 -16.84 5.86 -13.56
N GLU A 78 -15.77 5.69 -12.80
CA GLU A 78 -14.53 6.47 -12.94
C GLU A 78 -13.49 5.78 -13.84
N GLY A 79 -13.93 4.80 -14.65
CA GLY A 79 -13.11 4.19 -15.69
C GLY A 79 -12.18 3.09 -15.20
N PHE A 80 -12.51 2.44 -14.09
CA PHE A 80 -11.84 1.23 -13.62
C PHE A 80 -12.70 -0.01 -13.89
N GLU A 81 -12.05 -1.16 -14.03
CA GLU A 81 -12.68 -2.46 -14.16
C GLU A 81 -12.05 -3.45 -13.17
N PHE A 82 -12.87 -4.29 -12.56
CA PHE A 82 -12.38 -5.39 -11.73
C PHE A 82 -11.93 -6.53 -12.62
N LEU A 83 -10.76 -7.10 -12.32
CA LEU A 83 -10.16 -8.20 -13.07
C LEU A 83 -10.69 -9.55 -12.61
N ASN A 84 -11.28 -9.61 -11.40
CA ASN A 84 -11.98 -10.80 -10.93
C ASN A 84 -13.28 -10.99 -11.73
N PRO A 85 -13.64 -12.23 -12.09
CA PRO A 85 -14.84 -12.52 -12.87
C PRO A 85 -16.11 -12.52 -12.00
N GLU A 86 -16.32 -11.47 -11.21
CA GLU A 86 -17.39 -11.36 -10.22
C GLU A 86 -18.10 -10.01 -10.29
N ASP A 87 -19.36 -9.96 -9.85
CA ASP A 87 -20.06 -8.69 -9.64
C ASP A 87 -19.68 -8.05 -8.29
N CYS A 88 -20.22 -6.85 -7.99
CA CYS A 88 -19.90 -6.16 -6.74
C CYS A 88 -20.23 -6.98 -5.47
N ARG A 89 -21.18 -7.91 -5.53
CA ARG A 89 -21.51 -8.76 -4.39
C ARG A 89 -20.51 -9.90 -4.26
N GLY A 90 -20.18 -10.56 -5.37
CA GLY A 90 -19.14 -11.60 -5.40
C GLY A 90 -17.78 -11.07 -4.92
N LEU A 91 -17.38 -9.88 -5.39
CA LEU A 91 -16.17 -9.19 -4.94
C LEU A 91 -16.16 -8.93 -3.41
N TYR A 92 -17.31 -8.60 -2.82
CA TYR A 92 -17.41 -8.39 -1.38
C TYR A 92 -17.25 -9.70 -0.59
N GLU A 93 -17.85 -10.79 -1.07
CA GLU A 93 -17.69 -12.11 -0.45
C GLU A 93 -16.24 -12.60 -0.53
N MET A 94 -15.55 -12.37 -1.66
CA MET A 94 -14.11 -12.62 -1.77
C MET A 94 -13.30 -11.88 -0.69
N LEU A 95 -13.57 -10.59 -0.49
CA LEU A 95 -12.89 -9.81 0.55
C LEU A 95 -13.17 -10.34 1.96
N LYS A 96 -14.41 -10.79 2.24
CA LYS A 96 -14.78 -11.41 3.52
C LYS A 96 -14.01 -12.70 3.78
N ASP A 97 -13.76 -13.48 2.74
CA ASP A 97 -12.96 -14.71 2.78
C ASP A 97 -11.45 -14.45 2.75
N ASN A 98 -11.03 -13.21 3.02
CA ASN A 98 -9.64 -12.74 3.03
C ASN A 98 -8.92 -12.92 1.69
N MET A 99 -9.65 -13.00 0.58
CA MET A 99 -9.09 -12.94 -0.77
C MET A 99 -8.90 -11.49 -1.22
N GLY A 100 -7.89 -11.25 -2.05
CA GLY A 100 -7.71 -9.97 -2.72
C GLY A 100 -8.64 -9.82 -3.93
N ILE A 101 -9.14 -8.61 -4.14
CA ILE A 101 -9.79 -8.22 -5.40
C ILE A 101 -8.86 -7.30 -6.17
N ARG A 102 -8.80 -7.46 -7.49
CA ARG A 102 -7.93 -6.69 -8.37
C ARG A 102 -8.74 -5.80 -9.28
N LEU A 103 -8.26 -4.57 -9.47
CA LEU A 103 -8.82 -3.64 -10.44
C LEU A 103 -7.73 -2.93 -11.24
N ALA A 104 -8.02 -2.63 -12.49
CA ALA A 104 -7.15 -1.85 -13.36
C ALA A 104 -7.98 -0.74 -14.03
N ARG A 105 -7.33 0.14 -14.79
CA ARG A 105 -8.06 1.03 -15.69
C ARG A 105 -8.81 0.18 -16.73
N LYS A 106 -9.94 0.68 -17.20
CA LYS A 106 -10.78 0.01 -18.19
C LYS A 106 -9.95 -0.40 -19.40
N SER A 107 -10.10 -1.66 -19.83
CA SER A 107 -9.34 -2.25 -20.94
C SER A 107 -7.82 -2.35 -20.74
N GLU A 108 -7.32 -2.18 -19.51
CA GLU A 108 -5.94 -2.44 -19.11
C GLU A 108 -5.86 -3.62 -18.15
N VAL A 109 -4.67 -4.22 -18.03
CA VAL A 109 -4.38 -5.31 -17.07
C VAL A 109 -3.30 -4.91 -16.07
N ILE A 110 -2.35 -4.07 -16.50
CA ILE A 110 -1.26 -3.55 -15.68
C ILE A 110 -1.08 -2.03 -15.94
N PRO A 111 -0.75 -1.24 -14.91
CA PRO A 111 -0.72 -1.65 -13.51
C PRO A 111 -2.13 -1.96 -12.98
N ASN A 112 -2.23 -2.86 -12.01
CA ASN A 112 -3.47 -3.11 -11.28
C ASN A 112 -3.29 -2.83 -9.77
N ALA A 113 -4.39 -2.69 -9.05
CA ALA A 113 -4.40 -2.55 -7.60
C ALA A 113 -5.09 -3.77 -6.99
N GLU A 114 -4.43 -4.41 -6.03
CA GLU A 114 -5.00 -5.51 -5.25
C GLU A 114 -5.50 -4.97 -3.91
N ILE A 115 -6.82 -4.89 -3.76
CA ILE A 115 -7.51 -4.46 -2.55
C ILE A 115 -7.76 -5.67 -1.64
N LYS A 116 -7.44 -5.52 -0.36
CA LYS A 116 -7.62 -6.54 0.70
C LYS A 116 -8.27 -5.94 1.93
N PHE A 117 -9.03 -6.75 2.67
CA PHE A 117 -9.32 -6.46 4.07
C PHE A 117 -8.14 -6.83 4.97
N PRO A 118 -8.02 -6.21 6.16
CA PRO A 118 -7.01 -6.59 7.14
C PRO A 118 -7.26 -8.03 7.61
N LYS A 119 -6.25 -8.90 7.46
CA LYS A 119 -6.34 -10.33 7.80
C LYS A 119 -5.67 -10.67 9.14
N ASP A 120 -4.80 -9.79 9.62
CA ASP A 120 -4.00 -9.99 10.82
C ASP A 120 -3.71 -8.66 11.53
N TYR A 121 -3.08 -8.76 12.71
CA TYR A 121 -2.70 -7.59 13.50
C TYR A 121 -1.78 -6.63 12.75
N LEU A 122 -0.91 -7.11 11.85
CA LEU A 122 0.04 -6.25 11.14
C LEU A 122 -0.67 -5.41 10.09
N HIS A 123 -1.69 -5.95 9.42
CA HIS A 123 -2.56 -5.18 8.54
C HIS A 123 -3.32 -4.08 9.30
N GLU A 124 -3.91 -4.43 10.45
CA GLU A 124 -4.61 -3.46 11.32
C GLU A 124 -3.65 -2.37 11.82
N GLU A 125 -2.43 -2.77 12.19
CA GLU A 125 -1.39 -1.86 12.65
C GLU A 125 -0.92 -0.93 11.53
N ALA A 126 -0.77 -1.44 10.30
CA ALA A 126 -0.44 -0.65 9.12
C ALA A 126 -1.50 0.42 8.84
N LEU A 127 -2.79 0.08 8.93
CA LEU A 127 -3.90 1.04 8.79
C LEU A 127 -3.85 2.10 9.88
N ARG A 128 -3.71 1.67 11.14
CA ARG A 128 -3.76 2.54 12.32
C ARG A 128 -2.60 3.52 12.39
N LYS A 129 -1.38 3.07 12.05
CA LYS A 129 -0.14 3.86 12.13
C LYS A 129 0.33 4.39 10.77
N ARG A 130 -0.50 4.29 9.72
CA ARG A 130 -0.16 4.75 8.36
C ARG A 130 0.46 6.15 8.36
N ILE A 131 1.44 6.35 7.51
CA ILE A 131 2.13 7.63 7.35
C ILE A 131 1.66 8.33 6.07
N ILE A 132 1.62 9.66 6.12
CA ILE A 132 1.20 10.47 4.97
C ILE A 132 2.42 10.69 4.07
N VAL A 133 2.28 10.41 2.78
CA VAL A 133 3.24 10.82 1.76
C VAL A 133 2.63 11.93 0.92
N LYS A 134 3.26 13.09 0.89
CA LYS A 134 2.91 14.20 0.01
C LYS A 134 3.68 14.12 -1.30
N LEU A 135 2.96 14.17 -2.42
CA LEU A 135 3.47 14.20 -3.78
C LEU A 135 2.98 15.49 -4.46
N GLY A 136 3.71 16.59 -4.27
CA GLY A 136 3.22 17.91 -4.67
C GLY A 136 1.94 18.30 -3.93
N ASN A 137 0.84 18.51 -4.65
CA ASN A 137 -0.47 18.84 -4.07
C ASN A 137 -1.29 17.60 -3.68
N GLU A 138 -0.85 16.42 -4.11
CA GLU A 138 -1.53 15.15 -3.83
C GLU A 138 -0.97 14.51 -2.56
N ARG A 139 -1.74 13.60 -1.96
CA ARG A 139 -1.29 12.80 -0.83
C ARG A 139 -1.75 11.36 -0.96
N LEU A 140 -0.99 10.46 -0.34
CA LEU A 140 -1.40 9.08 -0.14
C LEU A 140 -0.91 8.56 1.21
N TYR A 141 -1.41 7.39 1.62
CA TYR A 141 -1.04 6.76 2.88
C TYR A 141 -0.31 5.45 2.64
N ILE A 142 0.87 5.30 3.25
CA ILE A 142 1.65 4.06 3.23
C ILE A 142 1.80 3.49 4.64
N SER A 143 2.12 2.21 4.72
CA SER A 143 2.41 1.55 5.99
C SER A 143 3.68 2.11 6.63
N PRO A 144 3.78 2.10 7.98
CA PRO A 144 4.97 2.57 8.69
C PRO A 144 6.26 1.97 8.10
N ILE A 145 7.31 2.79 7.97
CA ILE A 145 8.57 2.35 7.36
C ILE A 145 9.16 1.18 8.14
N GLU A 146 9.11 1.23 9.46
CA GLU A 146 9.61 0.16 10.34
C GLU A 146 8.87 -1.16 10.13
N LEU A 147 7.54 -1.09 9.97
CA LEU A 147 6.72 -2.26 9.69
C LEU A 147 7.01 -2.80 8.29
N GLN A 148 7.19 -1.92 7.29
CA GLN A 148 7.54 -2.32 5.93
C GLN A 148 8.89 -3.04 5.87
N ILE A 149 9.91 -2.52 6.55
CA ILE A 149 11.24 -3.14 6.64
C ILE A 149 11.11 -4.54 7.26
N ALA A 150 10.50 -4.65 8.45
CA ALA A 150 10.38 -5.93 9.14
C ALA A 150 9.56 -6.95 8.33
N TYR A 151 8.46 -6.53 7.71
CA TYR A 151 7.62 -7.41 6.91
C TYR A 151 8.32 -7.93 5.65
N LYS A 152 9.15 -7.10 5.00
CA LYS A 152 9.96 -7.53 3.85
C LYS A 152 11.04 -8.53 4.25
N LEU A 153 11.72 -8.32 5.38
CA LEU A 153 12.65 -9.30 5.93
C LEU A 153 11.96 -10.63 6.24
N TYR A 154 10.70 -10.60 6.67
CA TYR A 154 9.88 -11.80 6.87
C TYR A 154 9.50 -12.52 5.57
N LEU A 155 9.18 -11.78 4.50
CA LEU A 155 8.95 -12.40 3.18
C LEU A 155 10.22 -13.04 2.62
N GLY A 156 11.37 -12.40 2.82
CA GLY A 156 12.70 -13.02 2.69
C GLY A 156 13.19 -13.33 1.28
N SER A 157 12.48 -12.92 0.22
CA SER A 157 13.05 -13.01 -1.14
C SER A 157 14.22 -12.04 -1.31
N ASP A 158 15.14 -12.29 -2.24
CA ASP A 158 16.27 -11.38 -2.52
C ASP A 158 15.77 -9.94 -2.77
N LYS A 159 14.69 -9.81 -3.54
CA LYS A 159 14.04 -8.54 -3.84
C LYS A 159 13.49 -7.86 -2.58
N ASP A 160 12.92 -8.63 -1.66
CA ASP A 160 12.37 -8.10 -0.41
C ASP A 160 13.48 -7.64 0.54
N ILE A 161 14.57 -8.40 0.64
CA ILE A 161 15.74 -8.03 1.45
C ILE A 161 16.38 -6.75 0.92
N GLU A 162 16.56 -6.63 -0.40
CA GLU A 162 17.06 -5.41 -1.03
C GLU A 162 16.12 -4.21 -0.84
N ASP A 163 14.80 -4.43 -0.94
CA ASP A 163 13.79 -3.41 -0.64
C ASP A 163 13.87 -2.95 0.83
N ALA A 164 14.05 -3.89 1.77
CA ALA A 164 14.16 -3.61 3.19
C ALA A 164 15.42 -2.78 3.50
N PHE A 165 16.56 -3.19 2.94
CA PHE A 165 17.82 -2.46 3.07
C PHE A 165 17.73 -1.06 2.46
N PHE A 166 17.12 -0.93 1.28
CA PHE A 166 16.89 0.36 0.63
C PHE A 166 16.08 1.31 1.52
N LEU A 167 14.94 0.86 2.06
CA LEU A 167 14.13 1.66 2.97
C LEU A 167 14.90 2.00 4.24
N TYR A 168 15.63 1.05 4.80
CA TYR A 168 16.45 1.29 5.98
C TYR A 168 17.49 2.38 5.74
N GLU A 169 18.31 2.28 4.70
CA GLU A 169 19.35 3.27 4.42
C GLU A 169 18.77 4.66 4.14
N LEU A 170 17.62 4.71 3.46
CA LEU A 170 16.95 5.97 3.15
C LEU A 170 16.39 6.67 4.39
N PHE A 171 15.90 5.90 5.37
CA PHE A 171 15.22 6.41 6.55
C PHE A 171 16.00 6.25 7.85
N LYS A 172 17.26 5.78 7.83
CA LYS A 172 18.03 5.41 9.04
C LYS A 172 18.10 6.48 10.13
N ASP A 173 18.14 7.76 9.75
CA ASP A 173 18.16 8.89 10.68
C ASP A 173 16.79 9.21 11.30
N HIS A 174 15.71 8.62 10.76
CA HIS A 174 14.32 8.85 11.14
C HIS A 174 13.60 7.58 11.61
N ILE A 175 14.24 6.41 11.55
CA ILE A 175 13.68 5.13 11.98
C ILE A 175 13.52 5.11 13.50
N ASP A 176 12.32 4.74 13.96
CA ASP A 176 12.11 4.33 15.34
C ASP A 176 12.64 2.90 15.53
N ARG A 177 13.87 2.82 16.09
CA ARG A 177 14.52 1.54 16.40
C ARG A 177 13.70 0.66 17.33
N GLY A 178 12.97 1.25 18.28
CA GLY A 178 12.12 0.50 19.19
C GLY A 178 10.99 -0.20 18.45
N ALA A 179 10.29 0.55 17.59
CA ALA A 179 9.20 0.01 16.77
C ALA A 179 9.71 -1.04 15.77
N LEU A 180 10.83 -0.79 15.08
CA LEU A 180 11.43 -1.74 14.15
C LEU A 180 11.79 -3.07 14.83
N ASN A 181 12.44 -3.01 15.99
CA ASN A 181 12.79 -4.20 16.77
C ASN A 181 11.55 -4.95 17.27
N GLU A 182 10.49 -4.22 17.66
CA GLU A 182 9.23 -4.82 18.08
C GLU A 182 8.57 -5.62 16.93
N TYR A 183 8.50 -5.03 15.74
CA TYR A 183 7.95 -5.72 14.57
C TYR A 183 8.80 -6.90 14.13
N ALA A 184 10.14 -6.74 14.09
CA ALA A 184 11.06 -7.82 13.75
C ALA A 184 10.90 -9.01 14.71
N LYS A 185 10.82 -8.74 16.03
CA LYS A 185 10.57 -9.77 17.04
C LYS A 185 9.23 -10.47 16.85
N LYS A 186 8.15 -9.73 16.57
CA LYS A 186 6.81 -10.29 16.32
C LYS A 186 6.78 -11.20 15.08
N LEU A 187 7.58 -10.87 14.06
CA LEU A 187 7.70 -11.61 12.82
C LEU A 187 8.75 -12.74 12.88
N GLY A 188 9.53 -12.81 13.97
CA GLY A 188 10.58 -13.81 14.12
C GLY A 188 11.77 -13.61 13.17
N VAL A 189 12.07 -12.36 12.82
CA VAL A 189 13.18 -12.01 11.92
C VAL A 189 14.25 -11.18 12.62
N GLU A 190 15.48 -11.28 12.10
CA GLU A 190 16.60 -10.45 12.51
C GLU A 190 16.79 -9.27 11.56
N ILE A 191 17.32 -8.16 12.08
CA ILE A 191 17.65 -6.98 11.28
C ILE A 191 19.15 -7.04 11.00
N PRO A 192 19.57 -7.27 9.74
CA PRO A 192 20.98 -7.56 9.43
C PRO A 192 21.87 -6.30 9.28
N PHE A 193 21.35 -5.11 9.57
CA PHE A 193 21.97 -3.81 9.28
C PHE A 193 21.73 -2.74 10.37
#